data_AF-A0A444ZFM3-F1
#
_entry.id   AF-A0A444ZFM3-F1
#
_cell.length_a   1.000
_cell.length_b   1.000
_cell.length_c   1.000
_cell.angle_alpha   90.00
_cell.angle_beta   90.00
_cell.angle_gamma   90.00
#
_symmetry.space_group_name_H-M   'P 1'
#
loop_
_entity.id
_entity.type
_entity.pdbx_description
1 polymer ?
#
loop_
_entity_poly.entity_id
_entity_poly.type
_entity_poly.pdbx_seq_one_letter_code
_entity_poly.pdbx_strand_id
1 'polypeptide(L)'
;MSQDELQAFCLLEIEKLLQSNGKSLRNYAGMPVPNNSLVSQISNLMLLRELQYDTVSLTREHDENVSKLNEEQRVVYDKIIDCVSNKRHGFFFVYGFGGTGKTFLYRILSARL
;
A
#
# COMPACT_ATOMS: atom_id res chain seq x y z
N MET A 1 -10.40 11.20 -5.20
CA MET A 1 -9.41 12.30 -5.29
C MET A 1 -10.09 13.44 -6.00
N SER A 2 -10.03 14.66 -5.48
CA SER A 2 -10.45 15.81 -6.26
C SER A 2 -9.41 16.11 -7.35
N GLN A 3 -9.82 16.83 -8.39
CA GLN A 3 -8.91 17.25 -9.47
C GLN A 3 -7.77 18.12 -8.93
N ASP A 4 -8.05 18.93 -7.90
CA ASP A 4 -7.09 19.82 -7.26
C ASP A 4 -6.03 19.05 -6.44
N GLU A 5 -6.44 17.99 -5.73
CA GLU A 5 -5.51 17.09 -5.02
C GLU A 5 -4.57 16.39 -6.01
N LEU A 6 -5.11 15.93 -7.14
CA LEU A 6 -4.33 15.25 -8.17
C LEU A 6 -3.33 16.20 -8.83
N GLN A 7 -3.77 17.42 -9.14
CA GLN A 7 -2.90 18.46 -9.71
C GLN A 7 -1.77 18.82 -8.74
N ALA A 8 -2.09 19.07 -7.47
CA ALA A 8 -1.10 19.42 -6.46
C ALA A 8 -0.10 18.27 -6.22
N PHE A 9 -0.55 17.01 -6.25
CA PHE A 9 0.31 15.83 -6.19
C PHE A 9 1.27 15.75 -7.39
N CYS A 10 0.76 15.86 -8.62
CA CYS A 10 1.57 15.84 -9.82
C CYS A 10 2.64 16.94 -9.81
N LEU A 11 2.28 18.15 -9.38
CA LEU A 11 3.22 19.26 -9.26
C LEU A 11 4.32 18.98 -8.23
N LEU A 12 3.99 18.33 -7.11
CA LEU A 12 4.95 17.98 -6.07
C LEU A 12 5.96 16.94 -6.57
N GLU A 13 5.51 15.92 -7.31
CA GLU A 13 6.42 14.95 -7.94
C GLU A 13 7.29 15.58 -9.04
N ILE A 14 6.74 16.50 -9.85
CA ILE A 14 7.53 17.26 -10.82
C ILE A 14 8.57 18.14 -10.12
N GLU A 15 8.21 18.82 -9.03
CA GLU A 15 9.15 19.61 -8.23
C GLU A 15 10.30 18.75 -7.69
N LYS A 16 10.03 17.55 -7.17
CA LYS A 16 11.08 16.61 -6.71
C LYS A 16 12.03 16.22 -7.84
N LEU A 17 11.49 15.91 -9.03
CA LEU A 17 12.29 15.56 -10.21
C LEU A 17 13.11 16.75 -10.72
N LEU A 18 12.58 17.97 -10.63
CA LEU A 18 13.34 19.17 -10.99
C LEU A 18 14.44 19.45 -9.98
N GLN A 19 14.17 19.31 -8.68
CA GLN A 19 15.13 19.54 -7.61
C GLN A 19 16.31 18.57 -7.69
N SER A 20 16.07 17.30 -8.05
CA SER A 20 17.16 16.34 -8.30
C SER A 20 18.05 16.73 -9.48
N ASN A 21 17.57 17.60 -10.36
CA ASN A 21 18.29 18.18 -11.50
C ASN A 21 18.71 19.65 -11.24
N GLY A 22 18.65 20.13 -9.99
CA GLY A 22 19.04 21.50 -9.61
C GLY A 22 18.11 22.60 -10.12
N LYS A 23 16.88 22.26 -10.50
CA LYS A 23 15.84 23.19 -10.96
C LYS A 23 14.63 23.17 -10.02
N SER A 24 13.74 24.12 -10.17
CA SER A 24 12.44 24.17 -9.48
C SER A 24 11.35 24.56 -10.48
N LEU A 25 10.10 24.26 -10.18
CA LEU A 25 8.93 24.76 -10.91
C LEU A 25 8.96 26.29 -11.04
N ARG A 26 9.54 26.99 -10.05
CA ARG A 26 9.74 28.44 -10.06
C ARG A 26 10.63 28.93 -11.21
N ASN A 27 11.47 28.06 -11.77
CA ASN A 27 12.33 28.39 -12.91
C ASN A 27 11.59 28.41 -14.25
N TYR A 28 10.32 27.97 -14.29
CA TYR A 28 9.51 27.91 -15.50
C TYR A 28 8.35 28.91 -15.41
N ALA A 29 8.36 29.94 -16.27
CA ALA A 29 7.33 30.96 -16.27
C ALA A 29 5.95 30.38 -16.63
N GLY A 30 4.93 30.67 -15.81
CA GLY A 30 3.55 30.19 -16.01
C GLY A 30 3.24 28.83 -15.37
N MET A 31 4.20 28.18 -14.71
CA MET A 31 3.95 26.93 -13.97
C MET A 31 3.29 27.23 -12.62
N PRO A 32 2.14 26.59 -12.28
CA PRO A 32 1.57 26.67 -10.95
C PRO A 32 2.52 26.04 -9.92
N VAL A 33 2.80 26.75 -8.84
CA VAL A 33 3.64 26.26 -7.74
C VAL A 33 2.73 25.69 -6.65
N PRO A 34 2.97 24.47 -6.16
CA PRO A 34 2.18 23.91 -5.08
C PRO A 34 2.37 24.74 -3.80
N ASN A 35 1.26 25.09 -3.14
CA ASN A 35 1.29 25.84 -1.88
C ASN A 35 1.89 24.96 -0.77
N ASN A 36 2.79 25.48 0.04
CA ASN A 36 3.41 24.75 1.15
C ASN A 36 2.38 24.17 2.14
N SER A 37 1.23 24.84 2.32
CA SER A 37 0.11 24.30 3.11
C SER A 37 -0.47 23.04 2.48
N LEU A 38 -0.67 23.04 1.16
CA LEU A 38 -1.18 21.87 0.41
C LEU A 38 -0.17 20.71 0.42
N VAL A 39 1.13 21.00 0.34
CA VAL A 39 2.20 19.99 0.45
C VAL A 39 2.12 19.24 1.79
N SER A 40 2.00 19.97 2.90
CA SER A 40 1.86 19.36 4.23
C SER A 40 0.57 18.54 4.38
N GLN A 41 -0.52 19.03 3.78
CA GLN A 41 -1.80 18.33 3.76
C GLN A 41 -1.74 17.06 2.91
N ILE A 42 -1.04 17.08 1.77
CA ILE A 42 -0.83 15.91 0.90
C ILE A 42 -0.03 14.83 1.63
N SER A 43 1.04 15.18 2.33
CA SER A 43 1.82 14.20 3.13
C SER A 43 0.94 13.52 4.18
N ASN A 44 0.10 14.29 4.88
CA ASN A 44 -0.85 13.75 5.85
C ASN A 44 -1.98 12.96 5.17
N LEU A 45 -2.42 13.35 3.98
CA LEU A 45 -3.43 12.65 3.18
C LEU A 45 -2.93 11.30 2.67
N MET A 46 -1.66 11.19 2.28
CA MET A 46 -1.05 9.93 1.84
C MET A 46 -1.02 8.94 2.99
N LEU A 47 -0.51 9.36 4.16
CA LEU A 47 -0.52 8.56 5.38
C LEU A 47 -1.96 8.19 5.77
N LEU A 48 -2.89 9.14 5.73
CA LEU A 48 -4.29 8.89 6.05
C LEU A 48 -4.91 7.87 5.08
N ARG A 49 -4.58 7.90 3.80
CA ARG A 49 -5.04 6.92 2.81
C ARG A 49 -4.46 5.54 3.04
N GLU A 50 -3.18 5.46 3.40
CA GLU A 50 -2.54 4.20 3.82
C GLU A 50 -3.12 3.67 5.14
N LEU A 51 -3.85 4.48 5.90
CA LEU A 51 -4.59 4.04 7.09
C LEU A 51 -6.08 3.78 6.80
N GLN A 52 -6.62 4.36 5.72
CA GLN A 52 -8.03 4.22 5.29
C GLN A 52 -8.18 3.11 4.24
N TYR A 53 -7.71 1.92 4.56
CA TYR A 53 -8.07 0.74 3.79
C TYR A 53 -9.57 0.45 3.94
N ASP A 54 -10.21 0.02 2.84
CA ASP A 54 -11.57 -0.50 2.91
C ASP A 54 -11.54 -1.91 3.52
N THR A 55 -11.56 -1.94 4.85
CA THR A 55 -11.52 -3.17 5.64
C THR A 55 -12.69 -4.10 5.33
N VAL A 56 -13.83 -3.58 4.88
CA VAL A 56 -15.01 -4.37 4.50
C VAL A 56 -14.74 -5.08 3.18
N SER A 57 -14.25 -4.36 2.17
CA SER A 57 -13.86 -4.95 0.88
C SER A 57 -12.74 -5.97 1.06
N LEU A 58 -11.73 -5.67 1.89
CA LEU A 58 -10.62 -6.57 2.18
C LEU A 58 -11.08 -7.85 2.87
N THR A 59 -11.95 -7.74 3.89
CA THR A 59 -12.51 -8.92 4.58
C THR A 59 -13.31 -9.79 3.63
N ARG A 60 -14.10 -9.19 2.74
CA ARG A 60 -14.86 -9.94 1.72
C ARG A 60 -13.94 -10.65 0.74
N GLU A 61 -12.93 -9.96 0.20
CA GLU A 61 -11.94 -10.58 -0.69
C GLU A 61 -11.24 -11.74 0.01
N HIS A 62 -10.88 -11.54 1.28
CA HIS A 62 -10.27 -12.55 2.12
C HIS A 62 -11.16 -13.80 2.24
N ASP A 63 -12.42 -13.65 2.62
CA ASP A 63 -13.34 -14.77 2.85
C ASP A 63 -13.58 -15.59 1.57
N GLU A 64 -13.71 -14.89 0.43
CA GLU A 64 -13.85 -15.51 -0.88
C GLU A 64 -12.58 -16.30 -1.28
N ASN A 65 -11.40 -15.78 -0.95
CA ASN A 65 -10.13 -16.36 -1.40
C ASN A 65 -9.52 -17.38 -0.44
N VAL A 66 -9.81 -17.33 0.86
CA VAL A 66 -9.39 -18.35 1.84
C VAL A 66 -9.90 -19.73 1.45
N SER A 67 -11.10 -19.80 0.88
CA SER A 67 -11.70 -21.05 0.41
C SER A 67 -10.93 -21.69 -0.76
N LYS A 68 -10.10 -20.91 -1.47
CA LYS A 68 -9.35 -21.33 -2.66
C LYS A 68 -7.89 -21.73 -2.35
N LEU A 69 -7.47 -21.64 -1.09
CA LEU A 69 -6.14 -22.09 -0.67
C LEU A 69 -6.01 -23.61 -0.86
N ASN A 70 -4.88 -24.05 -1.41
CA ASN A 70 -4.55 -25.48 -1.39
C ASN A 70 -4.11 -25.91 0.02
N GLU A 71 -4.02 -27.22 0.26
CA GLU A 71 -3.73 -27.77 1.59
C GLU A 71 -2.42 -27.23 2.19
N GLU A 72 -1.34 -27.19 1.41
CA GLU A 72 -0.04 -26.69 1.88
C GLU A 72 -0.08 -25.20 2.26
N GLN A 73 -0.68 -24.37 1.40
CA GLN A 73 -0.86 -22.95 1.66
C GLN A 73 -1.77 -22.71 2.86
N ARG A 74 -2.79 -23.54 3.05
CA ARG A 74 -3.72 -23.45 4.19
C ARG A 74 -3.02 -23.72 5.51
N VAL A 75 -2.15 -24.72 5.56
CA VAL A 75 -1.33 -25.02 6.75
C VAL A 75 -0.43 -23.83 7.11
N VAL A 76 0.21 -23.20 6.12
CA VAL A 76 1.04 -22.00 6.34
C VAL A 76 0.19 -20.83 6.82
N TYR A 77 -0.95 -20.60 6.17
CA TYR A 77 -1.89 -19.53 6.51
C TYR A 77 -2.38 -19.67 7.96
N ASP A 78 -2.92 -20.83 8.34
CA ASP A 78 -3.49 -21.06 9.67
C ASP A 78 -2.42 -20.87 10.76
N LYS A 79 -1.18 -21.31 10.51
CA LYS A 79 -0.06 -21.15 11.45
C LYS A 79 0.32 -19.69 11.68
N ILE A 80 0.32 -18.88 10.62
CA ILE A 80 0.64 -17.44 10.72
C ILE A 80 -0.51 -16.71 11.44
N ILE A 81 -1.76 -16.98 11.06
CA ILE A 81 -2.93 -16.37 11.68
C ILE A 81 -3.04 -16.73 13.16
N ASP A 82 -2.79 -17.99 13.55
CA ASP A 82 -2.76 -18.40 14.95
C ASP A 82 -1.68 -17.65 15.74
N CYS A 83 -0.48 -17.52 15.17
CA CYS A 83 0.63 -16.80 15.80
C CYS A 83 0.26 -15.34 16.10
N VAL A 84 -0.29 -14.63 15.10
CA VAL A 84 -0.68 -13.22 15.24
C VAL A 84 -1.88 -13.06 16.17
N SER A 85 -2.90 -13.91 16.04
CA SER A 85 -4.11 -13.88 16.88
C SER A 85 -3.79 -14.11 18.36
N ASN A 86 -2.81 -14.98 18.64
CA ASN A 86 -2.32 -15.23 19.98
C ASN A 86 -1.24 -14.24 20.45
N LYS A 87 -0.99 -13.16 19.71
CA LYS A 87 0.04 -12.14 20.00
C LYS A 87 1.42 -12.73 20.25
N ARG A 88 1.73 -13.84 19.58
CA ARG A 88 3.05 -14.48 19.64
C ARG A 88 3.96 -13.79 18.63
N HIS A 89 5.21 -13.61 19.03
CA HIS A 89 6.24 -13.08 18.15
C HIS A 89 6.89 -14.24 17.39
N GLY A 90 7.15 -14.06 16.11
CA GLY A 90 7.78 -15.07 15.28
C GLY A 90 8.15 -14.54 13.91
N PHE A 91 9.14 -15.17 13.29
CA PHE A 91 9.53 -14.92 11.91
C PHE A 91 9.22 -16.16 11.08
N PHE A 92 8.57 -15.97 9.93
CA PHE A 92 8.17 -17.05 9.03
C PHE A 92 8.84 -16.88 7.67
N PHE A 93 9.36 -17.99 7.15
CA PHE A 93 9.87 -18.06 5.78
C PHE A 93 8.99 -19.01 4.97
N VAL A 94 8.25 -18.47 4.00
CA VAL A 94 7.40 -19.26 3.11
C VAL A 94 8.21 -19.70 1.89
N TYR A 95 8.56 -20.98 1.85
CA TYR A 95 9.30 -21.58 0.75
C TYR A 95 8.37 -22.23 -0.27
N GLY A 96 8.73 -22.12 -1.56
CA GLY A 96 8.03 -22.82 -2.64
C GLY A 96 8.59 -22.47 -4.01
N PHE A 97 8.46 -23.37 -4.97
CA PHE A 97 8.93 -23.17 -6.35
C PHE A 97 8.15 -22.06 -7.08
N GLY A 98 8.66 -21.61 -8.23
CA GLY A 98 7.91 -20.68 -9.10
C GLY A 98 6.52 -21.25 -9.44
N GLY A 99 5.49 -20.41 -9.48
CA GLY A 99 4.13 -20.84 -9.82
C GLY A 99 3.32 -21.46 -8.67
N THR A 100 3.87 -21.68 -7.48
CA THR A 100 3.13 -22.27 -6.34
C THR A 100 2.17 -21.31 -5.62
N GLY A 101 1.83 -20.17 -6.21
CA GLY A 101 0.84 -19.25 -5.64
C GLY A 101 1.27 -18.52 -4.36
N LYS A 102 2.56 -18.39 -4.06
CA LYS A 102 3.04 -17.62 -2.88
C LYS A 102 2.47 -16.19 -2.81
N THR A 103 2.40 -15.50 -3.95
CA THR A 103 1.79 -14.17 -4.04
C THR A 103 0.31 -14.18 -3.67
N PHE A 104 -0.41 -15.24 -4.02
CA PHE A 104 -1.81 -15.40 -3.66
C PHE A 104 -1.97 -15.58 -2.14
N LEU A 105 -1.11 -16.38 -1.52
CA LEU A 105 -1.06 -16.54 -0.07
C LEU A 105 -0.77 -15.20 0.65
N TYR A 106 0.22 -14.44 0.18
CA TYR A 106 0.53 -13.12 0.76
C TYR A 106 -0.65 -12.15 0.66
N ARG A 107 -1.36 -12.14 -0.49
CA ARG A 107 -2.52 -11.27 -0.67
C ARG A 107 -3.62 -11.55 0.36
N ILE A 108 -3.90 -12.83 0.62
CA ILE A 108 -4.92 -13.24 1.59
C ILE A 108 -4.49 -12.88 3.01
N LEU A 109 -3.21 -13.09 3.37
CA LEU A 109 -2.67 -12.69 4.67
C LEU A 109 -2.77 -11.17 4.88
N SER A 110 -2.37 -10.37 3.90
CA SER A 110 -2.48 -8.90 3.95
C SER A 110 -3.92 -8.40 4.04
N ALA A 111 -4.88 -9.13 3.48
CA ALA A 111 -6.29 -8.76 3.58
C ALA A 111 -6.91 -9.12 4.93
N ARG A 112 -6.32 -10.07 5.67
CA ARG A 112 -6.82 -10.54 6.97
C ARG A 112 -6.27 -9.79 8.17
N LEU A 113 -4.99 -9.47 8.12
CA LEU A 113 -4.18 -8.86 9.18
C LEU A 113 -4.33 -7.35 9.17
#